data_AF-K1U3Q9-F1
#
_entry.id   AF-K1U3Q9-F1
#
_cell.length_a   1.000
_cell.length_b   1.000
_cell.length_c   1.000
_cell.angle_alpha   90.00
_cell.angle_beta   90.00
_cell.angle_gamma   90.00
#
_symmetry.space_group_name_H-M   'P 1'
#
loop_
_entity.id
_entity.type
_entity.pdbx_description
1 polymer ?
#
loop_
_entity_poly.entity_id
_entity_poly.type
_entity_poly.pdbx_seq_one_letter_code
_entity_poly.pdbx_strand_id
1 'polypeptide(L)'
;MGIDKLLESILLVAEMLELKANPNRAAKGIVIEAKLDKGRGPVATLLVQNGTLRTGDIVVAGTTVGRVRVMTNERGKKLEEAGPSVPVEVMGLDEVPTGGDKFDAVSDEKLARELVEQRKHEQKEEQFKQFQKVTLDNLFSSINEGELKELNIIVKADVQG
;
A
#
# COMPACT_ATOMS: atom_id res chain seq x y z
N MET A 1 24.14 -20.00 17.22
CA MET A 1 23.46 -21.23 17.71
C MET A 1 22.07 -20.82 18.19
N GLY A 2 21.00 -21.40 17.64
CA GLY A 2 19.61 -21.03 17.94
C GLY A 2 18.75 -20.75 16.70
N ILE A 3 19.38 -20.45 15.56
CA ILE A 3 18.68 -20.23 14.28
C ILE A 3 18.04 -21.52 13.77
N ASP A 4 18.74 -22.65 13.85
CA ASP A 4 18.20 -23.94 13.37
C ASP A 4 16.92 -24.34 14.13
N LYS A 5 16.93 -24.19 15.46
CA LYS A 5 15.74 -24.43 16.30
C LYS A 5 14.59 -23.48 16.00
N LEU A 6 14.89 -22.20 15.72
CA LEU A 6 13.89 -21.22 15.32
C LEU A 6 13.28 -21.58 13.96
N LEU A 7 14.12 -21.96 13.00
CA LEU A 7 13.69 -22.39 11.68
C LEU A 7 12.78 -23.63 11.76
N GLU A 8 13.19 -24.64 12.52
CA GLU A 8 12.36 -25.83 12.79
C GLU A 8 11.02 -25.46 13.42
N SER A 9 11.01 -24.54 14.38
CA SER A 9 9.78 -24.08 15.03
C SER A 9 8.85 -23.36 14.05
N ILE A 10 9.38 -22.50 13.17
CA ILE A 10 8.60 -21.78 12.16
C ILE A 10 8.01 -22.77 11.14
N LEU A 11 8.81 -23.72 10.66
CA LEU A 11 8.37 -24.74 9.70
C LEU A 11 7.26 -25.61 10.29
N LEU A 12 7.42 -26.06 11.54
CA LEU A 12 6.42 -26.86 12.25
C LEU A 12 5.08 -26.12 12.37
N VAL A 13 5.11 -24.83 12.73
CA VAL A 13 3.89 -24.01 12.82
C VAL A 13 3.25 -23.81 11.44
N ALA A 14 4.06 -23.56 10.40
CA ALA A 14 3.57 -23.37 9.04
C ALA A 14 2.87 -24.62 8.48
N GLU A 15 3.41 -25.81 8.76
CA GLU A 15 2.81 -27.09 8.39
C GLU A 15 1.48 -27.31 9.12
N MET A 16 1.44 -27.04 10.42
CA MET A 16 0.24 -27.21 11.26
C MET A 16 -0.92 -26.31 10.83
N LEU A 17 -0.62 -25.10 10.35
CA LEU A 17 -1.61 -24.12 9.88
C LEU A 17 -2.10 -24.39 8.44
N GLU A 18 -1.50 -25.35 7.72
CA GLU A 18 -1.82 -25.69 6.33
C GLU A 18 -1.94 -24.45 5.41
N LEU A 19 -0.97 -23.52 5.49
CA LEU A 19 -1.01 -22.29 4.71
C LEU A 19 -1.05 -22.60 3.20
N LYS A 20 -2.10 -22.13 2.51
CA LYS A 20 -2.36 -22.39 1.08
C LYS A 20 -2.53 -21.08 0.32
N ALA A 21 -2.00 -21.04 -0.89
CA ALA A 21 -2.22 -19.98 -1.87
C ALA A 21 -2.41 -20.59 -3.26
N ASN A 22 -3.18 -19.92 -4.12
CA ASN A 22 -3.41 -20.36 -5.50
C ASN A 22 -2.61 -19.45 -6.44
N PRO A 23 -1.50 -19.90 -7.05
CA PRO A 23 -0.72 -19.09 -7.97
C PRO A 23 -1.42 -18.86 -9.33
N ASN A 24 -2.42 -19.68 -9.68
CA ASN A 24 -3.06 -19.69 -10.99
C ASN A 24 -4.20 -18.68 -11.13
N ARG A 25 -4.13 -17.55 -10.45
CA ARG A 25 -5.13 -16.48 -10.50
C ARG A 25 -4.46 -15.11 -10.48
N ALA A 26 -5.26 -14.06 -10.73
CA ALA A 26 -4.81 -12.68 -10.61
C ALA A 26 -4.24 -12.40 -9.22
N ALA A 27 -3.14 -11.64 -9.19
CA ALA A 27 -2.43 -11.31 -7.96
C ALA A 27 -3.31 -10.52 -7.00
N LYS A 28 -3.18 -10.83 -5.71
CA LYS A 28 -3.77 -10.09 -4.60
C LYS A 28 -2.79 -10.06 -3.45
N GLY A 29 -2.73 -8.95 -2.74
CA GLY A 29 -1.89 -8.85 -1.55
C GLY A 29 -1.96 -7.50 -0.87
N ILE A 30 -0.85 -7.10 -0.27
CA ILE A 30 -0.75 -5.88 0.54
C ILE A 30 0.48 -5.07 0.16
N VAL A 31 0.36 -3.74 0.23
CA VAL A 31 1.48 -2.81 0.15
C VAL A 31 2.23 -2.84 1.47
N ILE A 32 3.52 -3.19 1.45
CA ILE A 32 4.37 -3.12 2.64
C ILE A 32 4.78 -1.67 2.88
N GLU A 33 5.37 -1.05 1.86
CA GLU A 33 5.87 0.32 1.91
C GLU A 33 5.80 0.95 0.53
N ALA A 34 5.76 2.27 0.47
CA ALA A 34 5.76 3.01 -0.77
C ALA A 34 6.45 4.35 -0.60
N LYS A 35 7.08 4.82 -1.69
CA LYS A 35 7.83 6.07 -1.72
C LYS A 35 7.87 6.66 -3.12
N LEU A 36 8.16 7.96 -3.20
CA LEU A 36 8.45 8.63 -4.46
C LEU A 36 9.96 8.68 -4.69
N ASP A 37 10.44 7.92 -5.67
CA ASP A 37 11.86 7.86 -6.00
C ASP A 37 12.23 8.85 -7.12
N LYS A 38 13.33 9.57 -6.93
CA LYS A 38 13.81 10.59 -7.88
C LYS A 38 14.33 9.92 -9.15
N GLY A 39 13.51 9.97 -10.20
CA GLY A 39 13.85 9.46 -11.54
C GLY A 39 13.17 8.14 -11.88
N ARG A 40 12.71 7.37 -10.86
CA ARG A 40 11.92 6.15 -11.06
C ARG A 40 10.42 6.38 -10.90
N GLY A 41 10.02 7.49 -10.28
CA GLY A 41 8.62 7.82 -10.02
C GLY A 41 8.09 7.10 -8.78
N PRO A 42 6.77 6.87 -8.68
CA PRO A 42 6.18 6.11 -7.59
C PRO A 42 6.68 4.66 -7.57
N VAL A 43 7.21 4.25 -6.41
CA VAL A 43 7.71 2.90 -6.16
C VAL A 43 6.98 2.34 -4.94
N ALA A 44 6.55 1.08 -5.04
CA ALA A 44 5.90 0.38 -3.93
C ALA A 44 6.46 -1.03 -3.77
N THR A 45 6.67 -1.46 -2.54
CA THR A 45 6.99 -2.86 -2.22
C THR A 45 5.69 -3.58 -1.91
N LEU A 46 5.31 -4.53 -2.76
CA LEU A 46 4.10 -5.33 -2.64
C LEU A 46 4.44 -6.73 -2.13
N LEU A 47 3.62 -7.26 -1.21
CA LEU A 47 3.66 -8.68 -0.84
C LEU A 47 2.50 -9.41 -1.51
N VAL A 48 2.82 -10.28 -2.47
CA VAL A 48 1.82 -11.13 -3.14
C VAL A 48 1.35 -12.20 -2.15
N GLN A 49 0.07 -12.21 -1.77
CA GLN A 49 -0.50 -13.20 -0.86
C GLN A 49 -1.20 -14.34 -1.62
N ASN A 50 -1.72 -14.04 -2.81
CA ASN A 50 -2.42 -15.01 -3.65
C ASN A 50 -2.29 -14.63 -5.12
N GLY A 51 -2.38 -15.60 -6.02
CA GLY A 51 -2.16 -15.37 -7.45
C GLY A 51 -0.70 -15.14 -7.82
N THR A 52 -0.48 -14.71 -9.06
CA THR A 52 0.84 -14.36 -9.60
C THR A 52 0.77 -12.98 -10.21
N LEU A 53 1.66 -12.08 -9.79
CA LEU A 53 1.80 -10.75 -10.36
C LEU A 53 2.82 -10.80 -11.50
N ARG A 54 2.51 -10.15 -12.62
CA ARG A 54 3.38 -10.10 -13.80
C ARG A 54 3.66 -8.68 -14.24
N THR A 55 4.78 -8.50 -14.93
CA THR A 55 5.06 -7.24 -15.61
C THR A 55 3.98 -6.98 -16.66
N GLY A 56 3.44 -5.77 -16.68
CA GLY A 56 2.34 -5.36 -17.56
C GLY A 56 0.95 -5.46 -16.95
N ASP A 57 0.79 -6.13 -15.80
CA ASP A 57 -0.48 -6.19 -15.08
C ASP A 57 -0.92 -4.80 -14.62
N ILE A 58 -2.23 -4.58 -14.61
CA ILE A 58 -2.83 -3.39 -14.02
C ILE A 58 -3.11 -3.69 -12.56
N VAL A 59 -2.62 -2.84 -11.67
CA VAL A 59 -2.77 -2.99 -10.22
C VAL A 59 -3.59 -1.83 -9.68
N VAL A 60 -4.58 -2.17 -8.85
CA VAL A 60 -5.28 -1.21 -7.99
C VAL A 60 -4.78 -1.43 -6.58
N ALA A 61 -4.20 -0.40 -5.96
CA ALA A 61 -3.73 -0.41 -4.58
C ALA A 61 -4.40 0.75 -3.83
N GLY A 62 -5.35 0.44 -2.94
CA GLY A 62 -6.14 1.46 -2.22
C GLY A 62 -6.87 2.40 -3.18
N THR A 63 -6.44 3.66 -3.17
CA THR A 63 -6.92 4.77 -4.03
C THR A 63 -5.96 5.08 -5.18
N THR A 64 -5.07 4.17 -5.53
CA THR A 64 -4.14 4.30 -6.65
C THR A 64 -4.37 3.18 -7.67
N VAL A 65 -4.19 3.50 -8.94
CA VAL A 65 -4.14 2.53 -10.04
C VAL A 65 -2.88 2.78 -10.87
N GLY A 66 -2.37 1.74 -11.50
CA GLY A 66 -1.38 1.89 -12.55
C GLY A 66 -0.96 0.57 -13.15
N ARG A 67 -0.10 0.64 -14.16
CA ARG A 67 0.41 -0.53 -14.87
C ARG A 67 1.82 -0.84 -14.39
N VAL A 68 2.06 -2.08 -13.98
CA VAL A 68 3.39 -2.53 -13.57
C VAL A 68 4.33 -2.47 -14.77
N ARG A 69 5.30 -1.56 -14.74
CA ARG A 69 6.30 -1.38 -15.80
C ARG A 69 7.56 -2.17 -15.54
N VAL A 70 7.97 -2.22 -14.27
CA VAL A 70 9.18 -2.92 -13.82
C VAL A 70 8.88 -3.53 -12.47
N MET A 71 9.28 -4.80 -12.31
CA MET A 71 9.32 -5.49 -11.03
C MET A 71 10.77 -5.85 -10.70
N THR A 72 11.15 -5.63 -9.44
CA THR A 72 12.47 -6.01 -8.92
C THR A 72 12.34 -6.73 -7.59
N ASN A 73 13.23 -7.69 -7.35
CA ASN A 73 13.32 -8.37 -6.05
C ASN A 73 14.15 -7.55 -5.04
N GLU A 74 14.30 -8.08 -3.83
CA GLU A 74 15.05 -7.47 -2.72
C GLU A 74 16.55 -7.26 -3.01
N ARG A 75 17.07 -7.90 -4.06
CA ARG A 75 18.45 -7.75 -4.54
C ARG A 75 18.57 -6.81 -5.74
N GLY A 76 17.49 -6.14 -6.14
CA GLY A 76 17.43 -5.26 -7.31
C GLY A 76 17.45 -5.99 -8.66
N LYS A 77 17.27 -7.33 -8.67
CA LYS A 77 17.18 -8.09 -9.92
C LYS A 77 15.77 -7.96 -10.48
N LYS A 78 15.66 -7.75 -11.79
CA LYS A 78 14.38 -7.70 -12.49
C LYS A 78 13.67 -9.05 -12.42
N LEU A 79 12.37 -9.01 -12.21
CA LEU A 79 11.46 -10.16 -12.22
C LEU A 79 10.43 -9.99 -13.33
N GLU A 80 10.06 -11.08 -13.98
CA GLU A 80 8.92 -11.11 -14.91
C GLU A 80 7.63 -11.54 -14.22
N GLU A 81 7.74 -12.35 -13.17
CA GLU A 81 6.63 -12.83 -12.36
C GLU A 81 6.99 -12.90 -10.87
N ALA A 82 5.99 -12.68 -10.02
CA ALA A 82 6.07 -12.81 -8.57
C ALA A 82 4.87 -13.63 -8.07
N GLY A 83 5.14 -14.84 -7.58
CA GLY A 83 4.12 -15.73 -7.01
C GLY A 83 3.79 -15.41 -5.54
N PRO A 84 2.94 -16.23 -4.89
CA PRO A 84 2.58 -16.03 -3.50
C PRO A 84 3.79 -16.07 -2.55
N SER A 85 3.72 -15.26 -1.48
CA SER A 85 4.77 -15.05 -0.47
C SER A 85 6.04 -14.36 -0.95
N VAL A 86 6.06 -13.85 -2.19
CA VAL A 86 7.20 -13.11 -2.73
C VAL A 86 6.97 -11.60 -2.55
N PRO A 87 7.88 -10.88 -1.86
CA PRO A 87 7.89 -9.42 -1.89
C PRO A 87 8.49 -8.93 -3.21
N VAL A 88 7.85 -7.94 -3.83
CA VAL A 88 8.27 -7.39 -5.11
C VAL A 88 8.16 -5.87 -5.10
N GLU A 89 9.25 -5.20 -5.47
CA GLU A 89 9.26 -3.75 -5.69
C GLU A 89 8.74 -3.46 -7.09
N VAL A 90 7.65 -2.68 -7.19
CA VAL A 90 6.99 -2.32 -8.44
C VAL A 90 7.15 -0.84 -8.76
N MET A 91 7.30 -0.55 -10.04
CA MET A 91 7.28 0.80 -10.61
C MET A 91 6.19 0.89 -11.69
N GLY A 92 5.61 2.08 -11.85
CA GLY A 92 4.60 2.36 -12.88
C GLY A 92 3.19 2.62 -12.36
N LEU A 93 3.04 2.76 -11.04
CA LEU A 93 1.82 3.30 -10.43
C LEU A 93 1.71 4.80 -10.70
N ASP A 94 0.47 5.31 -10.83
CA ASP A 94 0.23 6.72 -11.13
C ASP A 94 0.56 7.62 -9.92
N GLU A 95 0.30 7.13 -8.71
CA GLU A 95 0.56 7.79 -7.43
C GLU A 95 1.26 6.83 -6.46
N VAL A 96 1.72 7.34 -5.32
CA VAL A 96 2.31 6.52 -4.26
C VAL A 96 1.16 5.94 -3.41
N PRO A 97 0.94 4.62 -3.39
CA PRO A 97 -0.12 4.01 -2.57
C PRO A 97 0.23 4.06 -1.08
N THR A 98 -0.75 3.86 -0.20
CA THR A 98 -0.50 3.88 1.25
C THR A 98 0.03 2.54 1.74
N GLY A 99 1.01 2.57 2.67
CA GLY A 99 1.46 1.37 3.37
C GLY A 99 0.29 0.70 4.10
N GLY A 100 0.14 -0.61 3.92
CA GLY A 100 -0.99 -1.38 4.44
C GLY A 100 -2.20 -1.46 3.50
N ASP A 101 -2.22 -0.73 2.38
CA ASP A 101 -3.29 -0.85 1.39
C ASP A 101 -3.32 -2.26 0.79
N LYS A 102 -4.54 -2.78 0.60
CA LYS A 102 -4.73 -3.99 -0.19
C LYS A 102 -4.56 -3.65 -1.67
N PHE A 103 -3.92 -4.55 -2.41
CA PHE A 103 -3.85 -4.46 -3.85
C PHE A 103 -4.50 -5.67 -4.53
N ASP A 104 -5.06 -5.41 -5.71
CA ASP A 104 -5.60 -6.41 -6.61
C ASP A 104 -5.09 -6.14 -8.04
N ALA A 105 -4.62 -7.18 -8.72
CA ALA A 105 -4.35 -7.15 -10.15
C ALA A 105 -5.66 -7.36 -10.91
N VAL A 106 -5.91 -6.52 -11.91
CA VAL A 106 -7.18 -6.44 -12.65
C VAL A 106 -6.93 -6.45 -14.14
N SER A 107 -7.93 -6.89 -14.90
CA SER A 107 -7.83 -7.03 -16.36
C SER A 107 -8.21 -5.76 -17.12
N ASP A 108 -9.07 -4.92 -16.55
CA ASP A 108 -9.61 -3.72 -17.21
C ASP A 108 -9.13 -2.45 -16.51
N GLU A 109 -8.29 -1.68 -17.22
CA GLU A 109 -7.72 -0.44 -16.71
C GLU A 109 -8.77 0.67 -16.55
N LYS A 110 -9.77 0.71 -17.43
CA LYS A 110 -10.78 1.75 -17.43
C LYS A 110 -11.69 1.61 -16.22
N LEU A 111 -12.20 0.40 -16.00
CA LEU A 111 -13.02 0.10 -14.81
C LEU A 111 -12.23 0.31 -13.51
N ALA A 112 -10.94 -0.05 -13.51
CA ALA A 112 -10.06 0.18 -12.37
C ALA A 112 -9.89 1.66 -12.04
N ARG A 113 -9.70 2.50 -13.06
CA ARG A 113 -9.61 3.96 -12.92
C ARG A 113 -10.92 4.54 -12.39
N GLU A 114 -12.06 4.14 -12.94
CA GLU A 114 -13.38 4.59 -12.47
C GLU A 114 -13.61 4.24 -10.98
N LEU A 115 -13.27 3.01 -10.57
CA LEU A 115 -13.35 2.57 -9.18
C LEU A 115 -12.45 3.39 -8.25
N VAL A 116 -11.22 3.68 -8.68
CA VAL A 116 -10.27 4.47 -7.90
C VAL A 116 -10.74 5.91 -7.74
N GLU A 117 -11.24 6.54 -8.81
CA GLU A 117 -11.76 7.91 -8.74
C GLU A 117 -12.97 8.01 -7.80
N GLN A 118 -13.85 7.00 -7.81
CA GLN A 118 -14.93 6.92 -6.84
C GLN A 118 -14.41 6.86 -5.39
N ARG A 119 -13.43 5.98 -5.10
CA ARG A 119 -12.83 5.87 -3.77
C ARG A 119 -12.14 7.17 -3.32
N LYS A 120 -11.44 7.85 -4.23
CA LYS A 120 -10.82 9.15 -3.97
C LYS A 120 -11.87 10.21 -3.62
N HIS A 121 -13.00 10.22 -4.32
CA HIS A 121 -14.09 11.15 -4.05
C HIS A 121 -14.69 10.91 -2.67
N GLU A 122 -15.02 9.66 -2.34
CA GLU A 122 -15.55 9.26 -1.02
C GLU A 122 -14.59 9.65 0.12
N GLN A 123 -13.29 9.39 -0.05
CA GLN A 123 -12.28 9.75 0.94
C GLN A 123 -12.17 11.27 1.15
N LYS A 124 -12.27 12.06 0.07
CA LYS A 124 -12.30 13.53 0.17
C LYS A 124 -13.54 14.02 0.91
N GLU A 125 -14.72 13.47 0.60
CA GLU A 125 -15.96 13.83 1.29
C GLU A 125 -15.91 13.51 2.80
N GLU A 126 -15.36 12.36 3.18
CA GLU A 126 -15.16 12.01 4.58
C GLU A 126 -14.24 12.99 5.29
N GLN A 127 -13.14 13.40 4.64
CA GLN A 127 -12.23 14.39 5.18
C GLN A 127 -12.93 15.74 5.39
N PHE A 128 -13.73 16.20 4.43
CA PHE A 128 -14.54 17.42 4.59
C PHE A 128 -15.56 17.33 5.74
N LYS A 129 -16.22 16.18 5.91
CA LYS A 129 -17.16 15.97 7.03
C LYS A 129 -16.47 16.00 8.40
N GLN A 130 -15.23 15.53 8.50
CA GLN A 130 -14.45 15.63 9.74
C GLN A 130 -14.16 17.09 10.10
N PHE A 131 -13.80 17.93 9.13
CA PHE A 131 -13.61 19.36 9.36
C PHE A 131 -14.92 20.07 9.80
N GLN A 132 -16.07 19.68 9.23
CA GLN A 132 -17.36 20.25 9.62
C GLN A 132 -17.83 19.87 11.04
N LYS A 133 -17.29 18.81 11.65
CA LYS A 133 -17.59 18.45 13.05
C LYS A 133 -16.93 19.37 14.08
N VAL A 134 -16.05 20.27 13.67
CA VAL A 134 -15.56 21.36 14.52
C VAL A 134 -16.68 22.40 14.60
N THR A 135 -17.52 22.31 15.63
CA THR A 135 -18.61 23.25 15.88
C THR A 135 -18.09 24.59 16.38
N LEU A 136 -18.82 25.67 16.10
CA LEU A 136 -18.53 27.02 16.63
C LEU A 136 -18.36 27.00 18.16
N ASP A 137 -19.15 26.19 18.86
CA ASP A 137 -19.08 26.06 20.33
C ASP A 137 -17.72 25.54 20.82
N ASN A 138 -17.09 24.61 20.09
CA ASN A 138 -15.76 24.08 20.41
C ASN A 138 -14.62 25.04 20.05
N LEU A 139 -14.82 25.86 19.01
CA LEU A 139 -13.88 26.93 18.64
C LEU A 139 -13.87 28.05 19.68
N PHE A 140 -15.04 28.45 20.17
CA PHE A 140 -15.15 29.48 21.20
C PHE A 140 -14.61 29.04 22.57
N SER A 141 -14.74 27.76 22.95
CA SER A 141 -14.11 27.24 24.17
C SER A 141 -12.58 27.22 24.05
N SER A 142 -12.06 26.80 22.90
CA SER A 142 -10.61 26.77 22.62
C SER A 142 -9.97 28.16 22.59
N ILE A 143 -10.72 29.19 22.15
CA ILE A 143 -10.29 30.59 22.15
C ILE A 143 -10.35 31.21 23.56
N ASN A 144 -11.32 30.80 24.40
CA ASN A 144 -11.49 31.30 25.76
C ASN A 144 -10.49 30.73 26.78
N GLU A 145 -9.87 29.58 26.50
CA GLU A 145 -8.88 28.94 27.40
C GLU A 145 -7.49 29.62 27.39
N GLY A 146 -7.33 30.73 26.66
CA GLY A 146 -6.11 31.53 26.63
C GLY A 146 -5.09 30.97 25.64
N GLU A 147 -4.31 31.88 25.02
CA GLU A 147 -3.34 31.58 23.97
C GLU A 147 -2.36 30.46 24.37
N LEU A 148 -2.71 29.21 24.06
CA LEU A 148 -1.76 28.13 23.99
C LEU A 148 -0.80 28.48 22.85
N LYS A 149 0.49 28.59 23.17
CA LYS A 149 1.52 28.83 22.15
C LYS A 149 1.61 27.62 21.23
N GLU A 150 1.02 27.72 20.05
CA GLU A 150 1.13 26.70 19.01
C GLU A 150 2.48 26.81 18.30
N LEU A 151 3.19 25.69 18.18
CA LEU A 151 4.36 25.57 17.32
C LEU A 151 3.98 24.70 16.12
N ASN A 152 3.79 25.33 14.96
CA ASN A 152 3.56 24.62 13.71
C ASN A 152 4.85 23.94 13.25
N ILE A 153 4.80 22.63 13.05
CA ILE A 153 5.94 21.81 12.57
C ILE A 153 5.56 21.21 11.22
N ILE A 154 6.49 21.26 10.26
CA ILE A 154 6.35 20.56 8.97
C ILE A 154 7.26 19.33 9.02
N VAL A 155 6.67 18.14 8.96
CA VAL A 155 7.40 16.87 8.93
C VAL A 155 7.35 16.31 7.51
N LYS A 156 8.52 15.99 6.96
CA LYS A 156 8.68 15.29 5.69
C LYS A 156 9.45 13.99 5.94
N ALA A 157 8.82 12.86 5.63
CA ALA A 157 9.44 11.54 5.75
C ALA A 157 9.74 10.95 4.36
N ASP A 158 10.75 10.08 4.28
CA ASP A 158 11.14 9.40 3.04
C ASP A 158 10.23 8.21 2.71
N VAL A 159 9.47 7.73 3.69
CA VAL A 159 8.49 6.64 3.60
C VAL A 159 7.18 7.05 4.29
N GLN A 160 6.07 6.43 3.90
CA GLN A 160 4.74 6.80 4.39
C GLN A 160 4.38 6.19 5.76
N GLY A 161 5.16 5.23 6.25
CA GLY A 161 4.97 4.54 7.54
C GLY A 161 5.79 5.13 8.68
#